data_AF-A0A962B009-F1
#
_entry.id   AF-A0A962B009-F1
#
_cell.length_a   1.000
_cell.length_b   1.000
_cell.length_c   1.000
_cell.angle_alpha   90.00
_cell.angle_beta   90.00
_cell.angle_gamma   90.00
#
_symmetry.space_group_name_H-M   'P 1'
#
loop_
_entity.id
_entity.type
_entity.pdbx_description
1 polymer ?
#
loop_
_entity_poly.entity_id
_entity_poly.type
_entity_poly.pdbx_seq_one_letter_code
_entity_poly.pdbx_strand_id
1 'polypeptide(L)'
;MNPAEVLQKAMTPAHTGGFSFLELFLQAHPVVKFVMLGLLLSSLWSWAIIFEKIFAFRRARREVERFEQMFWSGQSLEDLYAGLARSQVQVTGALFVAAMREWKRSVEGSVRALGGIQMRVEKVMDVTISREMERLDRR
;
A
#
# COMPACT_ATOMS: atom_id res chain seq x y z
N MET A 1 35.91 -17.95 64.91
CA MET A 1 35.68 -17.67 63.47
C MET A 1 37.03 -17.79 62.79
N ASN A 2 37.19 -18.76 61.90
CA ASN A 2 38.48 -19.01 61.27
C ASN A 2 38.77 -17.90 60.25
N PRO A 3 40.00 -17.34 60.20
CA PRO A 3 40.35 -16.26 59.28
C PRO A 3 40.15 -16.64 57.81
N ALA A 4 40.25 -17.93 57.47
CA ALA A 4 39.94 -18.46 56.14
C ALA A 4 38.47 -18.28 55.73
N GLU A 5 37.51 -18.43 56.66
CA GLU A 5 36.08 -18.25 56.37
C GLU A 5 35.73 -16.77 56.13
N VAL A 6 36.42 -15.86 56.84
CA VAL A 6 36.24 -14.41 56.69
C VAL A 6 36.78 -13.94 55.34
N LEU A 7 37.93 -14.49 54.91
CA LEU A 7 38.49 -14.23 53.58
C LEU A 7 37.63 -14.82 52.48
N GLN A 8 37.08 -16.03 52.66
CA GLN A 8 36.18 -16.64 51.69
C GLN A 8 34.88 -15.84 51.53
N LYS A 9 34.29 -15.33 52.62
CA LYS A 9 33.10 -14.46 52.60
C LYS A 9 33.38 -13.06 52.03
N ALA A 10 34.62 -12.59 52.08
CA ALA A 10 35.05 -11.35 51.44
C ALA A 10 35.40 -11.52 49.95
N MET A 11 35.76 -12.73 49.53
CA MET A 11 36.12 -13.08 48.14
C MET A 11 34.96 -13.66 47.33
N THR A 12 33.82 -13.97 47.94
CA THR A 12 32.60 -14.23 47.17
C THR A 12 32.26 -12.95 46.40
N PRO A 13 32.28 -12.96 45.05
CA PRO A 13 31.83 -11.80 44.30
C PRO A 13 30.42 -11.50 44.78
N ALA A 14 30.23 -10.32 45.37
CA ALA A 14 28.89 -9.80 45.55
C ALA A 14 28.29 -9.82 44.15
N HIS A 15 27.29 -10.67 43.91
CA HIS A 15 26.44 -10.54 42.76
C HIS A 15 25.71 -9.21 42.95
N THR A 16 26.38 -8.10 42.64
CA THR A 16 25.74 -6.89 42.20
C THR A 16 25.08 -7.27 40.90
N GLY A 17 23.90 -7.89 41.01
CA GLY A 17 23.08 -8.32 39.90
C GLY A 17 22.92 -7.12 39.00
N GLY A 18 23.71 -7.10 37.92
CA GLY A 18 23.53 -6.13 36.87
C GLY A 18 22.16 -6.45 36.32
N PHE A 19 21.19 -5.60 36.66
CA PHE A 19 19.82 -5.71 36.22
C PHE A 19 19.78 -5.94 34.70
N SER A 20 19.72 -7.21 34.31
CA SER A 20 19.67 -7.57 32.91
C SER A 20 18.28 -7.21 32.41
N PHE A 21 18.17 -6.74 31.16
CA PHE A 21 16.85 -6.51 30.54
C PHE A 21 15.93 -7.72 30.68
N LEU A 22 16.50 -8.93 30.69
CA LEU A 22 15.80 -10.18 30.93
C LEU A 22 15.26 -10.30 32.35
N GLU A 23 16.01 -9.89 33.38
CA GLU A 23 15.55 -9.90 34.78
C GLU A 23 14.44 -8.87 35.02
N LEU A 24 14.59 -7.65 34.50
CA LEU A 24 13.50 -6.65 34.56
C LEU A 24 12.24 -7.16 33.88
N PHE A 25 12.39 -7.84 32.74
CA PHE A 25 11.28 -8.44 32.02
C PHE A 25 10.63 -9.58 32.81
N LEU A 26 11.41 -10.48 33.43
CA LEU A 26 10.87 -11.56 34.25
C LEU A 26 10.14 -11.03 35.50
N GLN A 27 10.65 -9.99 36.15
CA GLN A 27 10.04 -9.37 37.33
C GLN A 27 8.83 -8.50 36.99
N ALA A 28 8.69 -8.04 35.74
CA ALA A 28 7.60 -7.17 35.33
C ALA A 28 6.21 -7.82 35.53
N HIS A 29 5.24 -6.97 35.86
CA HIS A 29 3.85 -7.36 36.07
C HIS A 29 3.25 -8.02 34.80
N PRO A 30 2.39 -9.05 34.92
CA PRO A 30 1.83 -9.77 33.78
C PRO A 30 1.20 -8.86 32.71
N VAL A 31 0.50 -7.79 33.14
CA VAL A 31 -0.09 -6.79 32.23
C VAL A 31 0.97 -6.13 31.34
N VAL A 32 2.12 -5.78 31.89
CA VAL A 32 3.22 -5.13 31.15
C VAL A 32 3.77 -6.08 30.09
N LYS A 33 3.93 -7.37 30.42
CA LYS A 33 4.36 -8.41 29.48
C LYS A 33 3.39 -8.54 28.31
N PHE A 34 2.09 -8.53 28.58
CA PHE A 34 1.06 -8.54 27.53
C PHE A 34 1.13 -7.32 26.62
N VAL A 35 1.29 -6.12 27.19
CA VAL A 35 1.43 -4.89 26.39
C VAL A 35 2.68 -4.96 25.51
N MET A 36 3.82 -5.36 26.06
CA MET A 36 5.07 -5.51 25.30
C MET A 36 4.93 -6.52 24.16
N LEU A 37 4.29 -7.66 24.41
CA LEU A 37 4.03 -8.66 23.37
C LEU A 37 3.08 -8.13 22.30
N GLY A 38 2.01 -7.43 22.70
CA GLY A 38 1.04 -6.81 21.80
C GLY A 38 1.66 -5.75 20.90
N LEU A 39 2.55 -4.91 21.45
CA LEU A 39 3.31 -3.91 20.67
C LEU A 39 4.25 -4.57 19.67
N LEU A 40 4.90 -5.67 20.05
CA LEU A 40 5.80 -6.42 19.18
C LEU A 40 5.03 -7.05 18.01
N LEU A 41 3.89 -7.68 18.29
CA LEU A 41 2.98 -8.22 17.27
C LEU A 41 2.43 -7.10 16.36
N SER A 42 2.00 -5.98 16.93
CA SER A 42 1.51 -4.83 16.17
C SER A 42 2.60 -4.24 15.27
N SER A 43 3.87 -4.25 15.69
CA SER A 43 4.98 -3.78 14.86
C SER A 43 5.17 -4.68 13.64
N LEU A 44 5.17 -6.00 13.84
CA LEU A 44 5.24 -6.98 12.76
C LEU A 44 4.02 -6.86 11.82
N TRP A 45 2.84 -6.64 12.38
CA TRP A 45 1.60 -6.45 11.60
C TRP A 45 1.66 -5.19 10.73
N SER A 46 2.13 -4.07 11.30
CA SER A 46 2.33 -2.84 10.54
C SER A 46 3.31 -3.03 9.40
N TRP A 47 4.41 -3.76 9.61
CA TRP A 47 5.35 -4.10 8.54
C TRP A 47 4.73 -5.00 7.46
N ALA A 48 3.90 -5.97 7.83
CA ALA A 48 3.18 -6.80 6.87
C ALA A 48 2.26 -5.95 5.96
N ILE A 49 1.50 -5.02 6.56
CA ILE A 49 0.66 -4.06 5.81
C ILE A 49 1.50 -3.18 4.88
N ILE A 50 2.64 -2.67 5.37
CA ILE A 50 3.55 -1.85 4.55
C ILE A 50 4.00 -2.62 3.31
N PHE A 51 4.44 -3.87 3.48
CA PHE A 51 4.85 -4.70 2.35
C PHE A 51 3.70 -4.94 1.37
N GLU A 52 2.51 -5.28 1.86
CA GLU A 52 1.33 -5.50 1.02
C GLU A 52 1.01 -4.26 0.17
N LYS A 53 0.98 -3.07 0.80
CA LYS A 53 0.72 -1.80 0.10
C LYS A 53 1.81 -1.48 -0.93
N ILE A 54 3.09 -1.74 -0.61
CA ILE A 54 4.21 -1.55 -1.54
C ILE A 54 4.06 -2.44 -2.77
N PHE A 55 3.71 -3.72 -2.60
CA PHE A 55 3.51 -4.63 -3.73
C PHE A 55 2.31 -4.20 -4.59
N ALA A 56 1.20 -3.82 -3.96
CA ALA A 56 0.02 -3.30 -4.65
C ALA A 56 0.36 -2.05 -5.48
N PHE A 57 1.06 -1.08 -4.89
CA PHE A 57 1.44 0.17 -5.54
C PHE A 57 2.45 -0.07 -6.68
N ARG A 58 3.44 -0.94 -6.48
CA ARG A 58 4.41 -1.30 -7.53
C ARG A 58 3.73 -1.99 -8.71
N ARG A 59 2.74 -2.85 -8.47
CA ARG A 59 1.96 -3.49 -9.53
C ARG A 59 1.17 -2.45 -10.32
N ALA A 60 0.44 -1.56 -9.65
CA ALA A 60 -0.31 -0.49 -10.31
C ALA A 60 0.60 0.41 -11.15
N ARG A 61 1.76 0.81 -10.62
CA ARG A 61 2.71 1.69 -11.31
C ARG A 61 3.28 1.07 -12.59
N ARG A 62 3.63 -0.22 -12.58
CA ARG A 62 4.13 -0.92 -13.77
C ARG A 62 3.09 -0.96 -14.90
N GLU A 63 1.81 -1.06 -14.55
CA GLU A 63 0.74 -1.17 -15.52
C GLU A 63 0.43 0.18 -16.16
N VAL A 64 0.52 1.27 -15.38
CA VAL A 64 0.48 2.65 -15.91
C VAL A 64 1.64 2.89 -16.89
N GLU A 65 2.85 2.47 -16.51
CA GLU A 65 4.05 2.67 -17.33
C GLU A 65 3.99 1.91 -18.66
N ARG A 66 3.41 0.69 -18.66
CA ARG A 66 3.12 -0.05 -19.91
C ARG A 66 2.10 0.67 -20.78
N PHE A 67 1.03 1.20 -20.18
CA PHE A 67 0.04 1.97 -20.91
C PHE A 67 0.65 3.22 -21.54
N GLU A 68 1.47 3.97 -20.80
CA GLU A 68 2.20 5.12 -21.33
C GLU A 68 3.09 4.71 -22.51
N GLN A 69 3.87 3.64 -22.39
CA GLN A 69 4.73 3.18 -23.49
C GLN A 69 3.93 2.85 -24.75
N MET A 70 2.76 2.21 -24.61
CA MET A 70 1.88 1.92 -25.75
C MET A 70 1.20 3.17 -26.32
N PHE A 71 0.95 4.20 -25.49
CA PHE A 71 0.43 5.49 -25.95
C PHE A 71 1.49 6.27 -26.73
N TRP A 72 2.73 6.30 -26.23
CA TRP A 72 3.84 7.02 -26.85
C TRP A 72 4.48 6.29 -28.04
N SER A 73 4.22 4.99 -28.24
CA SER A 73 4.74 4.22 -29.37
C SER A 73 4.11 4.57 -30.72
N GLY A 74 3.10 5.45 -30.74
CA GLY A 74 2.43 5.88 -31.97
C GLY A 74 1.48 4.84 -32.56
N GLN A 75 1.14 3.80 -31.79
CA GLN A 75 0.03 2.91 -32.14
C GLN A 75 -1.28 3.73 -32.16
N SER A 76 -2.13 3.50 -33.17
CA SER A 76 -3.37 4.29 -33.30
C SER A 76 -4.20 4.14 -32.03
N LEU A 77 -4.75 5.26 -31.53
CA LEU A 77 -5.61 5.29 -30.34
C LEU A 77 -6.79 4.30 -30.49
N GLU A 78 -7.30 4.14 -31.72
CA GLU A 78 -8.31 3.16 -32.09
C GLU A 78 -7.85 1.70 -31.91
N ASP A 79 -6.63 1.35 -32.30
CA ASP A 79 -6.08 -0.01 -32.11
C ASP A 79 -5.84 -0.30 -30.62
N LEU A 80 -5.38 0.70 -29.87
CA LEU A 80 -5.21 0.61 -28.43
C LEU A 80 -6.56 0.39 -27.73
N TYR A 81 -7.59 1.13 -28.13
CA TYR A 81 -8.97 0.93 -27.67
C TYR A 81 -9.49 -0.48 -28.01
N ALA A 82 -9.27 -0.96 -29.24
CA ALA A 82 -9.73 -2.29 -29.68
C ALA A 82 -9.06 -3.43 -28.90
N GLY A 83 -7.78 -3.29 -28.56
CA GLY A 83 -7.03 -4.24 -27.74
C GLY A 83 -7.45 -4.21 -26.26
N LEU A 84 -7.60 -3.02 -25.67
CA LEU A 84 -7.99 -2.91 -24.26
C LEU A 84 -9.48 -3.23 -24.03
N ALA A 85 -10.39 -2.92 -24.95
CA ALA A 85 -11.81 -3.23 -24.81
C ALA A 85 -12.12 -4.74 -24.71
N ARG A 86 -11.19 -5.60 -25.17
CA ARG A 86 -11.30 -7.07 -25.08
C ARG A 86 -10.62 -7.66 -23.84
N SER A 87 -9.81 -6.87 -23.14
CA SER A 87 -9.09 -7.26 -21.93
C SER A 87 -9.90 -6.89 -20.68
N GLN A 88 -9.75 -7.62 -19.56
CA GLN A 88 -10.27 -7.16 -18.27
C GLN A 88 -9.49 -5.92 -17.85
N VAL A 89 -10.03 -4.75 -18.17
CA VAL A 89 -9.30 -3.50 -18.07
C VAL A 89 -9.05 -3.11 -16.62
N GLN A 90 -7.78 -2.90 -16.29
CA GLN A 90 -7.35 -2.28 -15.03
C GLN A 90 -7.69 -0.78 -15.06
N VAL A 91 -7.76 -0.14 -13.88
CA VAL A 91 -8.26 1.23 -13.65
C VAL A 91 -7.90 2.24 -14.75
N THR A 92 -6.62 2.34 -15.12
CA THR A 92 -6.12 3.30 -16.11
C THR A 92 -6.68 3.04 -17.51
N GLY A 93 -6.71 1.78 -17.93
CA GLY A 93 -7.29 1.42 -19.21
C GLY A 93 -8.81 1.54 -19.22
N ALA A 94 -9.48 1.28 -18.09
CA ALA A 94 -10.93 1.46 -17.98
C ALA A 94 -11.32 2.94 -18.13
N LEU A 95 -10.53 3.84 -17.53
CA LEU A 95 -10.66 5.29 -17.68
C LEU A 95 -10.44 5.72 -19.14
N PHE A 96 -9.39 5.21 -19.79
CA PHE A 96 -9.09 5.51 -21.19
C PHE A 96 -10.19 5.01 -22.14
N VAL A 97 -10.67 3.78 -21.96
CA VAL A 97 -11.78 3.20 -22.73
C VAL A 97 -13.06 4.00 -22.52
N ALA A 98 -13.35 4.45 -21.29
CA ALA A 98 -14.51 5.30 -21.01
C ALA A 98 -14.41 6.67 -21.71
N ALA A 99 -13.24 7.31 -21.65
CA ALA A 99 -12.99 8.59 -22.31
C ALA A 99 -13.08 8.49 -23.85
N MET A 100 -12.42 7.48 -24.44
CA MET A 100 -12.45 7.22 -25.89
C MET A 100 -13.85 6.88 -26.39
N ARG A 101 -14.62 6.12 -25.61
CA ARG A 101 -16.02 5.78 -25.95
C ARG A 101 -16.90 7.01 -25.99
N GLU A 102 -16.76 7.93 -25.03
CA GLU A 102 -17.53 9.17 -25.00
C GLU A 102 -17.09 10.16 -26.09
N TRP A 103 -15.79 10.22 -26.39
CA TRP A 103 -15.26 10.99 -27.51
C TRP A 103 -15.81 10.49 -28.85
N LYS A 104 -15.72 9.18 -29.12
CA LYS A 104 -16.26 8.58 -30.36
C LYS A 104 -17.76 8.81 -30.49
N ARG A 105 -18.51 8.65 -29.39
CA ARG A 105 -19.95 8.93 -29.35
C ARG A 105 -20.28 10.40 -29.63
N SER A 106 -19.44 11.32 -29.16
CA SER A 106 -19.62 12.77 -29.38
C SER A 106 -19.14 13.25 -30.75
N VAL A 107 -18.23 12.51 -31.39
CA VAL A 107 -17.77 12.76 -32.78
C VAL A 107 -18.78 12.21 -33.80
N GLU A 108 -19.33 11.02 -33.54
CA GLU A 108 -20.41 10.43 -34.37
C GLU A 108 -21.76 11.16 -34.15
N GLY A 109 -21.97 11.75 -32.98
CA GLY A 109 -23.16 12.51 -32.63
C GLY A 109 -23.00 14.03 -32.85
N SER A 110 -23.35 14.51 -34.05
CA SER A 110 -23.63 15.91 -34.43
C SER A 110 -22.71 17.03 -33.88
N VAL A 111 -22.12 17.84 -34.76
CA VAL A 111 -21.19 18.97 -34.52
C VAL A 111 -21.59 19.95 -33.39
N ARG A 112 -22.88 20.02 -33.01
CA ARG A 112 -23.38 20.76 -31.84
C ARG A 112 -22.96 20.17 -30.48
N ALA A 113 -22.54 18.91 -30.41
CA ALA A 113 -22.14 18.23 -29.18
C ALA A 113 -20.70 18.54 -28.73
N LEU A 114 -19.87 19.14 -29.60
CA LEU A 114 -18.47 19.52 -29.34
C LEU A 114 -18.35 20.54 -28.20
N GLY A 115 -19.31 21.47 -28.10
CA GLY A 115 -19.41 22.41 -26.98
C GLY A 115 -19.87 21.70 -25.71
N GLY A 116 -18.92 21.20 -24.92
CA GLY A 116 -19.19 20.53 -23.64
C GLY A 116 -18.74 19.07 -23.56
N ILE A 117 -18.08 18.53 -24.60
CA ILE A 117 -17.40 17.22 -24.49
C ILE A 117 -16.42 17.23 -23.33
N GLN A 118 -15.62 18.29 -23.21
CA GLN A 118 -14.61 18.40 -22.15
C GLN A 118 -15.25 18.28 -20.76
N MET A 119 -16.33 19.02 -20.50
CA MET A 119 -17.05 18.99 -19.24
C MET A 119 -17.70 17.62 -18.95
N ARG A 120 -18.20 16.92 -19.99
CA ARG A 120 -18.76 15.57 -19.84
C ARG A 120 -17.68 14.53 -19.58
N VAL A 121 -16.54 14.62 -20.28
CA VAL A 121 -15.38 13.75 -20.10
C VAL A 121 -14.81 13.92 -18.69
N GLU A 122 -14.63 15.16 -18.24
CA GLU A 122 -14.17 15.50 -16.90
C GLU A 122 -15.10 14.93 -15.82
N LYS A 123 -16.43 15.09 -15.98
CA LYS A 123 -17.42 14.51 -15.07
C LYS A 123 -17.41 12.98 -15.04
N VAL A 124 -17.22 12.33 -16.19
CA VAL A 124 -17.11 10.85 -16.26
C VAL A 124 -15.81 10.36 -15.63
N MET A 125 -14.71 11.09 -15.81
CA MET A 125 -13.43 10.79 -15.16
C MET A 125 -13.54 10.90 -13.63
N ASP A 126 -14.12 11.98 -13.10
CA ASP A 126 -14.29 12.19 -11.66
C ASP A 126 -15.12 11.09 -10.97
N VAL A 127 -16.21 10.67 -11.62
CA VAL A 127 -17.06 9.56 -11.14
C VAL A 127 -16.29 8.24 -11.14
N THR A 128 -15.48 8.00 -12.17
CA THR A 128 -14.69 6.77 -12.29
C THR A 128 -13.58 6.74 -11.24
N ILE A 129 -12.88 7.85 -11.04
CA ILE A 129 -11.85 8.00 -10.00
C ILE A 129 -12.47 7.77 -8.63
N SER A 130 -13.61 8.40 -8.33
CA SER A 130 -14.30 8.24 -7.04
C SER A 130 -14.68 6.78 -6.75
N ARG A 131 -15.19 6.05 -7.76
CA ARG A 131 -15.55 4.62 -7.63
C ARG A 131 -14.34 3.73 -7.40
N GLU A 132 -13.24 3.98 -8.10
CA GLU A 132 -12.01 3.19 -7.93
C GLU A 132 -11.30 3.53 -6.61
N MET A 133 -11.43 4.77 -6.12
CA MET A 133 -10.96 5.18 -4.80
C MET A 133 -11.75 4.49 -3.69
N GLU A 134 -13.08 4.40 -3.81
CA GLU A 134 -13.93 3.63 -2.87
C GLU A 134 -13.60 2.13 -2.89
N ARG A 135 -13.25 1.58 -4.06
CA ARG A 135 -12.82 0.18 -4.21
C ARG A 135 -11.45 -0.08 -3.56
N LEU A 136 -10.54 0.89 -3.61
CA LEU A 136 -9.22 0.84 -2.97
C LEU A 136 -9.32 0.98 -1.46
N ASP A 137 -10.23 1.83 -0.97
CA ASP A 137 -10.42 2.06 0.47
C ASP A 137 -11.06 0.85 1.18
N ARG A 138 -11.81 0.03 0.43
CA ARG A 138 -12.39 -1.24 0.92
C ARG A 138 -11.38 -2.38 1.08
N ARG A 139 -10.10 -2.20 0.71
CA ARG A 139 -9.03 -3.21 0.79
C ARG A 139 -7.91 -2.77 1.72
#